data_AF-A0A7X7BGH8-F1
#
_entry.id   AF-A0A7X7BGH8-F1
#
_cell.length_a   1.000
_cell.length_b   1.000
_cell.length_c   1.000
_cell.angle_alpha   90.00
_cell.angle_beta   90.00
_cell.angle_gamma   90.00
#
_symmetry.space_group_name_H-M   'P 1'
#
loop_
_entity.id
_entity.type
_entity.pdbx_description
1 polymer ?
#
loop_
_entity_poly.entity_id
_entity_poly.type
_entity_poly.pdbx_seq_one_letter_code
_entity_poly.pdbx_strand_id
1 'polypeptide(L)'
;MLVSIFLSFVLALFIGGVIIELTGESALNTYKVLVNGAFVGKNNISETLIKSSILLLTGLSYAFVAECGLINIGAEGQLYIGAACSTAVGIYWTFL
;
A
#
# COMPACT_ATOMS: atom_id res chain seq x y z
N MET A 1 -4.79 18.84 -7.44
CA MET A 1 -4.03 17.59 -7.18
C MET A 1 -4.19 17.10 -5.74
N LEU A 2 -3.80 17.87 -4.72
CA LEU A 2 -3.96 17.46 -3.31
C LEU A 2 -5.43 17.31 -2.86
N VAL A 3 -6.29 18.26 -3.24
CA VAL A 3 -7.73 18.22 -2.91
C VAL A 3 -8.40 16.97 -3.47
N SER A 4 -8.10 16.61 -4.72
CA SER A 4 -8.63 15.41 -5.36
C SER A 4 -8.14 14.13 -4.69
N ILE A 5 -6.88 14.07 -4.25
CA ILE A 5 -6.34 12.91 -3.50
C ILE A 5 -7.08 12.75 -2.16
N PHE A 6 -7.25 13.86 -1.43
CA PHE A 6 -7.97 13.82 -0.15
C PHE A 6 -9.43 13.41 -0.33
N LEU A 7 -10.12 13.94 -1.33
CA LEU A 7 -11.50 13.57 -1.63
C LEU A 7 -11.63 12.11 -2.03
N SER A 8 -10.72 11.59 -2.87
CA SER A 8 -10.67 10.18 -3.25
C SER A 8 -10.43 9.28 -2.03
N PHE A 9 -9.56 9.68 -1.11
CA PHE A 9 -9.31 8.94 0.13
C PHE A 9 -10.55 8.87 1.03
N VAL A 10 -11.23 10.01 1.22
CA VAL A 10 -12.48 10.06 2.01
C VAL A 10 -13.58 9.23 1.34
N LEU A 11 -13.73 9.31 0.02
CA LEU A 11 -14.70 8.51 -0.74
C LEU A 11 -14.39 7.01 -0.64
N ALA A 12 -13.12 6.61 -0.72
CA ALA A 12 -12.71 5.21 -0.56
C ALA A 12 -13.08 4.67 0.83
N LEU A 13 -12.85 5.45 1.90
CA LEU A 13 -13.30 5.10 3.24
C LEU A 13 -14.82 5.07 3.35
N PHE A 14 -15.53 6.00 2.71
CA PHE A 14 -16.99 5.99 2.75
C PHE A 14 -17.57 4.74 2.07
N ILE A 15 -17.13 4.45 0.84
CA ILE A 15 -17.59 3.29 0.06
C ILE A 15 -17.21 1.99 0.77
N GLY A 16 -15.98 1.88 1.28
CA GLY A 16 -15.56 0.73 2.07
C GLY A 16 -16.44 0.52 3.31
N GLY A 17 -16.85 1.61 3.96
CA GLY A 17 -17.68 1.56 5.15
C GLY A 17 -19.08 1.05 4.83
N VAL A 18 -19.68 1.54 3.73
CA VAL A 18 -20.96 1.02 3.23
C VAL A 18 -20.86 -0.48 2.94
N ILE A 19 -19.76 -0.95 2.32
CA ILE A 19 -19.56 -2.38 2.04
C ILE A 19 -19.49 -3.18 3.35
N ILE A 20 -18.80 -2.68 4.37
CA ILE A 20 -18.71 -3.36 5.68
C ILE A 20 -20.10 -3.46 6.32
N GLU A 21 -20.88 -2.37 6.34
CA GLU A 21 -22.24 -2.38 6.89
C GLU A 21 -23.15 -3.37 6.14
N LEU A 22 -22.99 -3.50 4.81
CA LEU A 22 -23.75 -4.49 4.02
C LEU A 22 -23.42 -5.95 4.39
N THR A 23 -22.26 -6.20 4.99
CA THR A 23 -21.89 -7.54 5.51
C THR A 23 -22.47 -7.82 6.90
N GLY A 24 -23.15 -6.85 7.53
CA GLY A 24 -23.73 -6.97 8.87
C GLY A 24 -22.76 -6.62 10.01
N GLU A 25 -21.55 -6.18 9.67
CA GLU A 25 -20.53 -5.73 10.62
C GLU A 25 -20.55 -4.19 10.75
N SER A 26 -20.20 -3.67 11.94
CA SER A 26 -20.12 -2.22 12.12
C SER A 26 -18.85 -1.66 11.46
N ALA A 27 -19.01 -0.79 10.45
CA ALA A 27 -17.91 -0.14 9.75
C ALA A 27 -17.02 0.67 10.70
N LEU A 28 -17.66 1.35 11.67
CA LEU A 28 -16.96 2.16 12.66
C LEU A 28 -16.07 1.31 13.58
N ASN A 29 -16.53 0.12 13.96
CA ASN A 29 -15.72 -0.81 14.74
C ASN A 29 -14.59 -1.40 13.89
N THR A 30 -14.88 -1.80 12.65
CA THR A 30 -13.89 -2.35 11.72
C THR A 30 -12.78 -1.35 11.42
N TYR A 31 -13.09 -0.06 11.25
CA TYR A 31 -12.07 0.97 11.10
C TYR A 31 -11.22 1.19 12.35
N LYS A 32 -11.79 1.08 13.55
CA LYS A 32 -10.99 1.10 14.79
C LYS A 32 -10.03 -0.08 14.85
N VAL A 33 -10.47 -1.27 14.45
CA VAL A 33 -9.64 -2.47 14.37
C VAL A 33 -8.54 -2.30 13.32
N LEU A 34 -8.86 -1.74 12.14
CA LEU A 34 -7.88 -1.42 11.09
C LEU A 34 -6.76 -0.51 11.61
N VAL A 35 -7.13 0.59 12.27
CA VAL A 35 -6.16 1.56 12.82
C VAL A 35 -5.32 0.92 13.93
N ASN A 36 -5.93 0.12 14.82
CA ASN A 36 -5.19 -0.64 15.81
C ASN A 36 -4.20 -1.62 15.17
N GLY A 37 -4.67 -2.39 14.18
CA GLY A 37 -3.86 -3.37 13.47
C GLY A 37 -2.70 -2.75 12.68
N ALA A 38 -2.81 -1.48 12.30
CA ALA A 38 -1.73 -0.76 11.61
C ALA A 38 -0.73 -0.12 12.60
N PHE A 39 -1.20 0.50 13.68
CA PHE A 39 -0.37 1.39 14.51
C PHE A 39 -0.08 0.89 15.93
N VAL A 40 -0.78 -0.13 16.43
CA VAL A 40 -0.59 -0.61 17.80
C VAL A 40 0.27 -1.87 17.80
N GLY A 41 1.48 -1.74 18.35
CA GLY A 41 2.47 -2.81 18.45
C GLY A 41 3.65 -2.64 17.49
N LYS A 42 4.86 -2.97 17.95
CA LYS A 42 6.09 -2.79 17.16
C LYS A 42 6.04 -3.54 15.82
N ASN A 43 5.56 -4.78 15.82
CA ASN A 43 5.51 -5.59 14.61
C ASN A 43 4.52 -5.04 13.58
N ASN A 44 3.37 -4.53 14.04
CA ASN A 44 2.32 -3.97 13.20
C ASN A 44 2.78 -2.68 12.50
N ILE A 45 3.47 -1.81 13.23
CA ILE A 45 4.07 -0.59 12.67
C ILE A 45 5.14 -0.98 11.63
N SER A 46 6.03 -1.91 11.96
CA SER A 46 7.05 -2.39 11.02
C SER A 46 6.42 -2.95 9.73
N GLU A 47 5.38 -3.77 9.85
CA GLU A 47 4.71 -4.34 8.69
C GLU A 47 3.99 -3.27 7.85
N THR A 48 3.35 -2.30 8.50
CA THR A 48 2.74 -1.15 7.82
C THR A 48 3.78 -0.33 7.06
N LEU A 49 4.96 -0.09 7.65
CA LEU A 49 6.06 0.61 7.00
C LEU A 49 6.65 -0.17 5.83
N ILE A 50 6.82 -1.48 5.96
CA ILE A 50 7.30 -2.36 4.88
C ILE A 50 6.33 -2.30 3.69
N LYS A 51 5.04 -2.52 3.93
CA LYS A 51 4.02 -2.53 2.86
C LYS A 51 3.86 -1.16 2.21
N SER A 52 3.84 -0.09 3.01
CA SER A 52 3.74 1.28 2.49
C SER A 52 4.96 1.69 1.66
N SER A 53 6.18 1.30 2.08
CA SER A 53 7.41 1.59 1.32
C SER A 53 7.36 0.99 -0.09
N ILE A 54 6.92 -0.26 -0.21
CA ILE A 54 6.78 -0.94 -1.51
C ILE A 54 5.74 -0.24 -2.39
N LEU A 55 4.57 0.09 -1.84
CA LEU A 55 3.50 0.78 -2.57
C LEU A 55 3.90 2.19 -3.00
N LEU A 56 4.60 2.95 -2.14
CA LEU A 56 5.09 4.29 -2.45
C LEU A 56 6.14 4.26 -3.56
N LEU A 57 7.10 3.34 -3.52
CA LEU A 57 8.11 3.20 -4.58
C LEU A 57 7.48 2.77 -5.91
N THR A 58 6.47 1.90 -5.87
CA THR A 58 5.71 1.49 -7.06
C THR A 58 4.90 2.67 -7.63
N GLY A 59 4.24 3.45 -6.78
CA GLY A 59 3.54 4.67 -7.20
C GLY A 59 4.48 5.73 -7.77
N LEU A 60 5.69 5.86 -7.19
CA LEU A 60 6.72 6.79 -7.68
C LEU A 60 7.21 6.41 -9.09
N SER A 61 7.36 5.11 -9.39
CA SER A 61 7.76 4.67 -10.73
C SER A 61 6.71 5.01 -11.79
N TYR A 62 5.42 4.96 -11.43
CA TYR A 62 4.34 5.42 -12.31
C TYR A 62 4.34 6.94 -12.47
N ALA A 63 4.47 7.69 -11.37
CA ALA A 63 4.48 9.15 -11.39
C ALA A 63 5.60 9.72 -12.27
N PHE A 64 6.80 9.13 -12.21
CA PHE A 64 7.93 9.55 -13.04
C PHE A 64 7.66 9.34 -14.54
N VAL A 65 7.13 8.18 -14.92
CA VAL A 65 6.85 7.86 -16.34
C VAL A 65 5.71 8.71 -16.89
N ALA A 66 4.72 9.03 -16.04
CA ALA A 66 3.61 9.91 -16.40
C ALA A 66 4.08 11.34 -16.74
N GLU A 67 5.07 11.88 -16.04
CA GLU A 67 5.70 13.18 -16.37
C GLU A 67 6.42 13.14 -17.74
N CYS A 68 6.92 11.98 -18.16
CA CYS A 68 7.49 11.80 -19.50
C CYS A 68 6.45 11.63 -20.61
N GLY A 69 5.15 11.66 -20.30
CA GLY A 69 4.07 11.41 -21.25
C GLY A 69 3.98 9.96 -21.72
N LEU A 70 4.63 9.03 -21.00
CA LEU A 70 4.63 7.61 -21.29
C LEU A 70 3.69 6.88 -20.32
N ILE A 71 3.28 5.67 -20.69
CA ILE A 71 2.48 4.78 -19.84
C ILE A 71 3.37 3.71 -19.22
N ASN A 72 3.29 3.53 -17.89
CA ASN A 72 3.97 2.42 -17.22
C ASN A 72 3.03 1.21 -17.10
N ILE A 73 3.16 0.24 -18.01
CA ILE A 73 2.42 -1.03 -17.98
C ILE A 73 3.09 -2.06 -17.04
N GLY A 74 4.37 -1.89 -16.75
CA GLY A 74 5.20 -2.89 -16.08
C GLY A 74 5.35 -2.75 -14.57
N ALA A 75 4.54 -1.90 -13.91
CA ALA A 75 4.68 -1.62 -12.48
C ALA A 75 4.59 -2.88 -11.60
N GLU A 76 3.66 -3.80 -11.91
CA GLU A 76 3.56 -5.09 -11.24
C GLU A 76 4.82 -5.95 -11.44
N GLY A 77 5.35 -5.98 -12.67
CA GLY A 77 6.59 -6.69 -12.99
C GLY A 77 7.80 -6.13 -12.25
N GLN A 78 7.87 -4.81 -12.07
CA GLN A 78 8.91 -4.14 -11.28
C GLN A 78 8.83 -4.54 -9.79
N LEU A 79 7.61 -4.63 -9.25
CA LEU A 79 7.38 -5.12 -7.89
C LEU A 79 7.84 -6.58 -7.74
N TYR A 80 7.44 -7.46 -8.68
CA TYR A 80 7.81 -8.88 -8.62
C TYR A 80 9.31 -9.13 -8.79
N ILE A 81 9.97 -8.48 -9.75
CA ILE A 81 11.42 -8.64 -9.95
C ILE A 81 12.19 -8.07 -8.76
N GLY A 82 11.75 -6.94 -8.19
CA GLY A 82 12.33 -6.37 -6.99
C GLY A 82 12.21 -7.31 -5.79
N ALA A 83 11.04 -7.93 -5.60
CA ALA A 83 10.82 -8.94 -4.58
C ALA A 83 11.74 -10.16 -4.79
N ALA A 84 11.79 -10.70 -6.01
CA ALA A 84 12.63 -11.86 -6.33
C ALA A 84 14.13 -11.57 -6.08
N CYS A 85 14.63 -10.42 -6.53
CA CYS A 85 16.01 -10.00 -6.30
C CYS A 85 16.30 -9.79 -4.81
N SER A 86 15.39 -9.14 -4.07
CA SER A 86 15.55 -8.94 -2.62
C SER A 86 15.60 -10.27 -1.86
N THR A 87 14.72 -11.21 -2.20
CA THR A 87 14.72 -12.55 -1.63
C THR A 87 15.99 -13.32 -2.00
N ALA A 88 16.44 -13.25 -3.26
CA ALA A 88 17.69 -13.88 -3.69
C ALA A 88 18.89 -13.35 -2.91
N VAL A 89 19.00 -12.04 -2.71
CA VAL A 89 20.04 -11.44 -1.87
C VAL A 89 19.89 -11.91 -0.42
N GLY A 90 18.69 -11.87 0.16
CA GLY A 90 18.46 -12.31 1.54
C GLY A 90 18.80 -13.78 1.81
N ILE A 91 18.70 -14.65 0.80
CA ILE A 91 19.03 -16.08 0.90
C ILE A 91 20.52 -16.34 0.61
N TYR A 92 21.02 -15.85 -0.52
CA TYR A 92 22.34 -16.22 -1.02
C TYR A 92 23.46 -15.30 -0.54
N TRP A 93 23.14 -14.08 -0.12
CA TRP A 93 24.12 -13.11 0.39
C TRP A 93 24.20 -13.20 1.92
N THR A 94 24.79 -14.29 2.42
CA THR A 94 24.92 -14.62 3.86
C THR A 94 25.96 -13.77 4.62
N PHE A 95 26.53 -12.74 3.99
CA PHE A 95 27.60 -11.93 4.59
C PHE A 95 27.08 -10.82 5.55
N LEU A 96 25.76 -10.71 5.74
CA LEU A 96 25.10 -9.79 6.68
C LEU A 96 24.27 -10.60 7.68
#